data_AF-A0A5B9BGZ2-F1
#
_entry.id   AF-A0A5B9BGZ2-F1
#
_cell.length_a   1.000
_cell.length_b   1.000
_cell.length_c   1.000
_cell.angle_alpha   90.00
_cell.angle_beta   90.00
_cell.angle_gamma   90.00
#
_symmetry.space_group_name_H-M   'P 1'
#
loop_
_entity.id
_entity.type
_entity.pdbx_description
1 polymer ?
#
loop_
_entity_poly.entity_id
_entity_poly.type
_entity_poly.pdbx_seq_one_letter_code
_entity_poly.pdbx_strand_id
1 'polypeptide(L)'
;TMFDGWVMKGEKFPSSQDHPLPLYERYVNYCDSGAARKSVRSSQNVAMVFFRVHGAGSSFAVTVRKHVNPFPCNVISQSPEGSYTMVTPQQHRNCSFSIIYPVAIDISEFNLAHHSNFPKRSLPSCAESGDYVQLLGGSGIDTSKLLPITDLCIS
;
A
#
# COMPACT_ATOMS: atom_id res chain seq x y z
N THR A 1 15.02 10.49 8.76
CA THR A 1 14.38 10.39 7.44
C THR A 1 12.99 9.83 7.58
N MET A 2 12.00 10.46 6.96
CA MET A 2 10.66 9.86 6.82
C MET A 2 10.55 9.23 5.43
N PHE A 3 9.89 8.06 5.37
CA PHE A 3 9.57 7.36 4.15
C PHE A 3 8.05 7.30 3.99
N ASP A 4 7.56 7.72 2.82
CA ASP A 4 6.17 7.55 2.40
C ASP A 4 5.96 6.07 2.00
N GLY A 5 5.53 5.28 2.97
CA GLY A 5 5.34 3.83 2.85
C GLY A 5 5.95 3.05 4.00
N TRP A 6 6.19 1.77 3.76
CA TRP A 6 6.76 0.83 4.72
C TRP A 6 7.93 0.04 4.14
N VAL A 7 8.95 -0.24 4.94
CA VAL A 7 10.08 -1.10 4.56
C VAL A 7 10.11 -2.33 5.46
N MET A 8 10.10 -3.51 4.86
CA MET A 8 10.19 -4.79 5.56
C MET A 8 11.18 -5.69 4.83
N LYS A 9 12.18 -6.20 5.54
CA LYS A 9 13.21 -7.12 4.97
C LYS A 9 13.86 -6.58 3.69
N GLY A 10 14.04 -5.26 3.57
CA GLY A 10 14.63 -4.59 2.40
C GLY A 10 13.65 -4.30 1.26
N GLU A 11 12.46 -4.88 1.29
CA GLU A 11 11.37 -4.60 0.37
C GLU A 11 10.58 -3.36 0.79
N LYS A 12 9.92 -2.72 -0.18
CA LYS A 12 9.22 -1.46 0.01
C LYS A 12 7.77 -1.61 -0.42
N PHE A 13 6.88 -1.14 0.42
CA PHE A 13 5.47 -1.00 0.11
C PHE A 13 5.09 0.49 0.09
N PRO A 14 4.30 0.96 -0.89
CA PRO A 14 3.88 0.23 -2.09
C PRO A 14 5.06 0.05 -3.04
N SER A 15 4.93 -0.86 -4.02
CA SER A 15 5.93 -1.02 -5.06
C SER A 15 6.00 0.24 -5.94
N SER A 16 7.01 0.34 -6.81
CA SER A 16 7.09 1.44 -7.78
C SER A 16 5.99 1.42 -8.83
N GLN A 17 5.29 0.29 -9.00
CA GLN A 17 4.17 0.15 -9.94
C GLN A 17 2.86 0.67 -9.34
N ASP A 18 2.71 0.60 -8.01
CA ASP A 18 1.48 0.98 -7.31
C ASP A 18 1.53 2.40 -6.74
N HIS A 19 2.72 2.99 -6.64
CA HIS A 19 2.92 4.32 -6.09
C HIS A 19 3.09 5.37 -7.21
N PRO A 20 2.37 6.51 -7.15
CA PRO A 20 2.47 7.55 -8.18
C PRO A 20 3.82 8.28 -8.17
N LEU A 21 4.44 8.40 -6.99
CA LEU A 21 5.77 9.02 -6.85
C LEU A 21 6.89 7.98 -6.97
N PRO A 22 8.01 8.30 -7.64
CA PRO A 22 9.19 7.44 -7.67
C PRO A 22 9.86 7.37 -6.30
N LEU A 23 10.65 6.31 -6.08
CA LEU A 23 11.25 6.02 -4.77
C LEU A 23 12.07 7.18 -4.17
N TYR A 24 12.82 7.94 -4.98
CA TYR A 24 13.66 9.02 -4.48
C TYR A 24 12.84 10.22 -3.94
N GLU A 25 11.60 10.42 -4.40
CA GLU A 25 10.70 11.47 -3.90
C GLU A 25 9.94 11.03 -2.63
N ARG A 26 9.98 9.73 -2.31
CA ARG A 26 9.31 9.15 -1.15
C ARG A 26 10.15 9.25 0.13
N TYR A 27 11.38 9.74 0.05
CA TYR A 27 12.26 9.96 1.21
C TYR A 27 12.42 11.44 1.51
N VAL A 28 12.23 11.81 2.78
CA VAL A 28 12.48 13.17 3.27
C VAL A 28 13.53 13.14 4.38
N ASN A 29 14.69 13.72 4.10
CA ASN A 29 15.79 13.88 5.06
C ASN A 29 15.62 15.19 5.84
N TYR A 30 15.65 15.08 7.16
CA TYR A 30 15.50 16.23 8.08
C TYR A 30 16.84 16.78 8.56
N CYS A 31 17.94 16.04 8.39
CA CYS A 31 19.26 16.43 8.89
C CYS A 31 20.01 17.35 7.93
N ASP A 32 19.71 17.29 6.63
CA ASP A 32 20.45 18.01 5.58
C ASP A 32 19.90 19.43 5.32
N SER A 33 18.74 19.77 5.87
CA SER A 33 18.11 21.07 5.66
C SER A 33 18.01 21.82 6.98
N GLY A 34 18.63 23.00 7.07
CA GLY A 34 18.36 24.00 8.11
C GLY A 34 16.93 24.56 8.09
N ALA A 35 15.98 23.83 7.49
CA ALA A 35 14.60 24.24 7.30
C ALA A 35 13.73 23.75 8.47
N ALA A 36 13.07 24.72 9.09
CA ALA A 36 12.03 24.55 10.08
C ALA A 36 10.98 23.50 9.67
N ARG A 37 10.55 22.68 10.64
CA ARG A 37 9.27 21.94 10.71
C ARG A 37 8.61 21.65 9.35
N LYS A 38 9.20 20.80 8.52
CA LYS A 38 8.50 20.24 7.36
C LYS A 38 7.55 19.14 7.84
N SER A 39 6.25 19.44 7.88
CA SER A 39 5.24 18.39 7.98
C SER A 39 5.29 17.55 6.72
N VAL A 40 5.43 16.24 6.87
CA VAL A 40 5.34 15.28 5.77
C VAL A 40 4.02 14.54 5.87
N ARG A 41 3.46 14.22 4.72
CA ARG A 41 2.22 13.45 4.61
C ARG A 41 2.56 12.16 3.88
N SER A 42 2.15 11.04 4.47
CA SER A 42 2.14 9.80 3.71
C SER A 42 0.91 9.73 2.82
N SER A 43 1.10 9.18 1.63
CA SER A 43 0.07 8.83 0.68
C SER A 43 -0.62 7.50 1.04
N GLN A 44 -0.11 6.77 2.04
CA GLN A 44 -0.63 5.50 2.57
C GLN A 44 -1.18 5.67 3.99
N ASN A 45 -1.74 4.59 4.55
CA ASN A 45 -2.11 4.51 5.97
C ASN A 45 -0.91 4.25 6.91
N VAL A 46 0.30 4.20 6.37
CA VAL A 46 1.55 3.91 7.08
C VAL A 46 2.66 4.87 6.65
N ALA A 47 3.53 5.24 7.59
CA ALA A 47 4.74 6.01 7.33
C ALA A 47 5.86 5.42 8.17
N MET A 48 7.08 5.32 7.61
CA MET A 48 8.22 4.80 8.34
C MET A 48 9.21 5.91 8.68
N VAL A 49 9.63 5.97 9.95
CA VAL A 49 10.61 6.94 10.43
C VAL A 49 11.92 6.22 10.73
N PHE A 50 12.95 6.55 9.97
CA PHE A 50 14.32 6.17 10.24
C PHE A 50 15.00 7.29 11.02
N PHE A 51 15.57 6.99 12.19
CA PHE A 51 16.25 7.99 13.00
C PHE A 51 17.59 7.46 13.51
N ARG A 52 18.50 8.40 13.72
CA ARG A 52 19.78 8.17 14.38
C ARG A 52 20.06 9.35 15.28
N VAL A 53 20.26 9.11 16.57
CA VAL A 53 20.59 10.15 17.57
C VAL A 53 22.07 10.02 17.89
N HIS A 54 22.83 11.09 17.66
CA HIS A 54 24.30 11.04 17.70
C HIS A 54 24.92 11.50 19.03
N GLY A 55 24.18 12.16 19.93
CA GLY A 55 24.71 12.72 21.18
C GLY A 55 23.88 12.40 22.42
N ALA A 56 24.54 12.19 23.55
CA ALA A 56 23.88 12.01 24.85
C ALA A 56 23.06 13.26 25.20
N GLY A 57 21.81 13.06 25.63
CA GLY A 57 20.87 14.16 25.91
C GLY A 57 20.14 14.74 24.70
N SER A 58 20.46 14.32 23.48
CA SER A 58 19.71 14.72 22.28
C SER A 58 18.40 13.93 22.17
N SER A 59 17.31 14.59 21.77
CA SER A 59 16.02 13.96 21.54
C SER A 59 15.26 14.66 20.42
N PHE A 60 14.21 14.02 19.92
CA PHE A 60 13.25 14.61 19.00
C PHE A 60 11.86 14.11 19.36
N ALA A 61 10.85 14.90 19.03
CA ALA A 61 9.45 14.53 19.17
C ALA A 61 8.79 14.53 17.79
N VAL A 62 7.91 13.54 17.56
CA VAL A 62 7.11 13.44 16.33
C VAL A 62 5.64 13.56 16.72
N THR A 63 4.92 14.45 16.05
CA THR A 63 3.46 14.56 16.19
C THR A 63 2.80 13.95 14.96
N VAL A 64 1.97 12.94 15.17
CA VAL A 64 1.24 12.25 14.09
C VAL A 64 -0.20 12.75 14.05
N ARG A 65 -0.67 13.12 12.86
CA ARG A 65 -2.07 13.46 12.60
C ARG A 65 -2.63 12.50 11.55
N LYS A 66 -3.79 11.91 11.83
CA LYS A 66 -4.49 11.05 10.89
C LYS A 66 -5.45 11.91 10.06
N HIS A 67 -5.28 11.91 8.75
CA HIS A 67 -6.20 12.56 7.83
C HIS A 67 -7.14 11.51 7.24
N VAL A 68 -8.43 11.85 7.13
CA VAL A 68 -9.42 11.00 6.47
C VAL A 68 -9.08 10.95 4.98
N ASN A 69 -8.84 9.75 4.46
CA ASN A 69 -8.72 9.49 3.04
C ASN A 69 -9.90 8.61 2.62
N PRO A 70 -10.90 9.14 1.89
CA PRO A 70 -12.09 8.38 1.52
C PRO A 70 -11.81 7.28 0.50
N PHE A 71 -10.71 7.39 -0.28
CA PHE A 71 -10.36 6.43 -1.34
C PHE A 71 -8.88 6.02 -1.24
N PRO A 72 -8.51 5.27 -0.17
CA PRO A 72 -7.14 4.84 0.04
C PRO A 72 -6.75 3.77 -1.00
N CYS A 73 -5.67 4.04 -1.74
CA CYS A 73 -5.20 3.16 -2.82
C CYS A 73 -4.23 2.10 -2.32
N ASN A 74 -3.26 2.49 -1.49
CA ASN A 74 -2.25 1.58 -0.99
C ASN A 74 -2.30 1.51 0.54
N VAL A 75 -2.63 0.34 1.06
CA VAL A 75 -2.97 0.14 2.48
C VAL A 75 -2.31 -1.12 3.02
N ILE A 76 -1.76 -1.03 4.24
CA ILE A 76 -1.36 -2.20 5.02
C ILE A 76 -2.43 -2.50 6.07
N SER A 77 -2.83 -3.76 6.21
CA SER A 77 -3.75 -4.17 7.26
C SER A 77 -3.23 -3.83 8.65
N GLN A 78 -4.08 -3.23 9.49
CA GLN A 78 -3.74 -2.84 10.86
C GLN A 78 -3.93 -3.99 11.86
N SER A 79 -4.68 -5.02 11.50
CA SER A 79 -5.03 -6.17 12.33
C SER A 79 -5.03 -7.47 11.51
N PRO A 80 -4.88 -8.64 12.15
CA PRO A 80 -5.01 -9.94 11.50
C PRO A 80 -6.46 -10.29 11.13
N GLU A 81 -7.42 -9.54 11.66
CA GLU A 81 -8.86 -9.78 11.49
C GLU A 81 -9.55 -8.47 11.11
N GLY A 82 -10.60 -8.56 10.29
CA GLY A 82 -11.43 -7.42 9.90
C GLY A 82 -11.95 -7.55 8.47
N SER A 83 -12.76 -6.58 8.07
CA SER A 83 -13.21 -6.40 6.69
C SER A 83 -12.63 -5.11 6.10
N TYR A 84 -12.37 -5.12 4.81
CA TYR A 84 -11.86 -3.96 4.09
C TYR A 84 -12.54 -3.86 2.73
N THR A 85 -13.04 -2.67 2.41
CA THR A 85 -13.63 -2.37 1.10
C THR A 85 -12.66 -1.50 0.33
N MET A 86 -12.13 -2.01 -0.77
CA MET A 86 -11.34 -1.22 -1.71
C MET A 86 -12.26 -0.58 -2.74
N VAL A 87 -12.15 0.75 -2.89
CA VAL A 87 -12.85 1.50 -3.94
C VAL A 87 -11.82 2.31 -4.72
N THR A 88 -11.67 1.98 -6.00
CA THR A 88 -10.82 2.71 -6.96
C THR A 88 -11.70 3.63 -7.79
N PRO A 89 -11.73 4.96 -7.51
CA PRO A 89 -12.43 5.89 -8.40
C PRO A 89 -11.77 5.89 -9.79
N GLN A 90 -12.49 6.35 -10.84
CA GLN A 90 -12.27 6.27 -12.31
C GLN A 90 -10.85 6.57 -12.90
N GLN A 91 -9.80 6.61 -12.10
CA GLN A 91 -8.41 6.65 -12.52
C GLN A 91 -7.89 5.23 -12.72
N HIS A 92 -7.36 4.96 -13.92
CA HIS A 92 -6.60 3.74 -14.19
C HIS A 92 -5.29 3.78 -13.39
N ARG A 93 -5.30 3.20 -12.19
CA ARG A 93 -4.13 3.12 -11.33
C ARG A 93 -4.13 1.79 -10.57
N ASN A 94 -2.95 1.25 -10.33
CA ASN A 94 -2.78 0.07 -9.50
C ASN A 94 -2.93 0.47 -8.03
N CYS A 95 -3.77 -0.26 -7.31
CA CYS A 95 -4.00 -0.10 -5.87
C CYS A 95 -3.76 -1.43 -5.18
N SER A 96 -3.23 -1.39 -3.96
CA SER A 96 -2.78 -2.57 -3.24
C SER A 96 -3.27 -2.56 -1.78
N PHE A 97 -3.73 -3.72 -1.32
CA PHE A 97 -4.00 -3.98 0.10
C PHE A 97 -3.10 -5.11 0.56
N SER A 98 -2.14 -4.81 1.42
CA SER A 98 -1.14 -5.77 1.90
C SER A 98 -1.50 -6.27 3.29
N ILE A 99 -1.49 -7.60 3.46
CA ILE A 99 -1.73 -8.26 4.74
C ILE A 99 -0.42 -8.91 5.18
N ILE A 100 0.14 -8.44 6.30
CA ILE A 100 1.42 -8.91 6.84
C ILE A 100 1.25 -10.03 7.90
N TYR A 101 0.01 -10.44 8.13
CA TYR A 101 -0.37 -11.47 9.09
C TYR A 101 -0.75 -12.75 8.35
N PRO A 102 -0.57 -13.93 8.97
CA PRO A 102 -1.13 -15.16 8.44
C PRO A 102 -2.67 -15.11 8.58
N VAL A 103 -3.39 -15.06 7.46
CA VAL A 103 -4.85 -14.94 7.44
C VAL A 103 -5.48 -15.85 6.39
N ALA A 104 -6.77 -16.15 6.58
CA ALA A 104 -7.64 -16.63 5.51
C ALA A 104 -8.39 -15.43 4.90
N ILE A 105 -8.51 -15.40 3.58
CA ILE A 105 -9.18 -14.31 2.86
C ILE A 105 -10.52 -14.83 2.35
N ASP A 106 -11.58 -14.09 2.66
CA ASP A 106 -12.91 -14.27 2.06
C ASP A 106 -13.32 -12.97 1.36
N ILE A 107 -13.87 -13.09 0.16
CA ILE A 107 -14.28 -11.94 -0.66
C ILE A 107 -15.80 -11.98 -0.75
N SER A 108 -16.46 -11.14 0.05
CA SER A 108 -17.91 -11.11 0.16
C SER A 108 -18.60 -10.43 -1.02
N GLU A 109 -17.99 -9.37 -1.55
CA GLU A 109 -18.56 -8.55 -2.63
C GLU A 109 -17.47 -8.20 -3.63
N PHE A 110 -17.84 -8.20 -4.91
CA PHE A 110 -16.94 -7.87 -6.01
C PHE A 110 -17.71 -7.10 -7.09
N ASN A 111 -17.20 -5.94 -7.45
CA ASN A 111 -17.74 -5.11 -8.51
C ASN A 111 -16.57 -4.50 -9.29
N LEU A 112 -16.55 -4.74 -10.59
CA LEU A 112 -15.60 -4.12 -11.51
C LEU A 112 -16.40 -3.41 -12.60
N ALA A 113 -16.07 -2.13 -12.83
CA ALA A 113 -16.76 -1.26 -13.79
C ALA A 113 -18.30 -1.28 -13.64
N HIS A 114 -19.01 -1.73 -14.68
CA HIS A 114 -20.48 -1.79 -14.73
C HIS A 114 -21.05 -3.18 -14.41
N HIS A 115 -20.23 -4.15 -14.00
CA HIS A 115 -20.68 -5.52 -13.77
C HIS A 115 -20.52 -5.91 -12.30
N SER A 116 -21.66 -6.03 -11.62
CA SER A 116 -21.78 -6.33 -10.20
C SER A 116 -21.86 -7.83 -9.88
N ASN A 117 -21.23 -8.69 -10.69
CA ASN A 117 -21.33 -10.15 -10.51
C ASN A 117 -19.96 -10.74 -10.20
N PHE A 118 -19.91 -11.56 -9.16
CA PHE A 118 -18.73 -12.36 -8.84
C PHE A 118 -18.40 -13.28 -10.02
N PRO A 119 -17.14 -13.34 -10.48
CA PRO A 119 -16.79 -14.25 -11.56
C PRO A 119 -17.05 -15.69 -11.13
N LYS A 120 -17.87 -16.41 -11.92
CA LYS A 120 -18.25 -17.80 -11.65
C LYS A 120 -17.08 -18.78 -11.77
N ARG A 121 -15.95 -18.35 -12.36
CA ARG A 121 -14.71 -19.11 -12.50
C ARG A 121 -13.52 -18.14 -12.42
N SER A 122 -12.49 -18.52 -11.67
CA SER A 122 -11.15 -17.93 -11.79
C SER A 122 -10.61 -18.20 -13.20
N LEU A 123 -10.26 -17.16 -13.95
CA LEU A 123 -9.59 -17.32 -15.24
C LEU A 123 -8.08 -17.50 -15.02
N PRO A 124 -7.36 -18.23 -15.91
CA PRO A 124 -5.92 -18.42 -15.79
C PRO A 124 -5.08 -17.14 -15.93
N SER A 125 -5.64 -16.09 -16.54
CA SER A 125 -5.00 -14.78 -16.66
C SER A 125 -6.07 -13.75 -17.02
N CYS A 126 -6.16 -12.69 -16.21
CA CYS A 126 -7.06 -11.56 -16.44
C CYS A 126 -6.37 -10.36 -17.11
N ALA A 127 -5.11 -10.51 -17.51
CA ALA A 127 -4.28 -9.40 -17.99
C ALA A 127 -4.85 -8.69 -19.23
N GLU A 128 -5.63 -9.40 -20.05
CA GLU A 128 -6.25 -8.85 -21.27
C GLU A 128 -7.68 -8.31 -21.04
N SER A 129 -8.26 -8.51 -19.85
CA SER A 129 -9.66 -8.19 -19.54
C SER A 129 -9.88 -6.73 -19.09
N GLY A 130 -8.84 -5.90 -19.06
CA GLY A 130 -8.91 -4.53 -18.56
C GLY A 130 -8.68 -4.47 -17.04
N ASP A 131 -9.67 -4.00 -16.28
CA ASP A 131 -9.58 -3.97 -14.81
C ASP A 131 -9.70 -5.40 -14.24
N TYR A 132 -8.82 -5.73 -13.28
CA TYR A 132 -8.83 -7.00 -12.59
C TYR A 132 -8.32 -6.84 -11.15
N VAL A 133 -8.59 -7.83 -10.31
CA VAL A 133 -8.04 -7.95 -8.96
C VAL A 133 -7.18 -9.19 -8.88
N GLN A 134 -5.96 -9.07 -8.37
CA GLN A 134 -5.08 -10.22 -8.13
C GLN A 134 -4.91 -10.45 -6.64
N LEU A 135 -5.05 -11.70 -6.22
CA LEU A 135 -4.58 -12.16 -4.92
C LEU A 135 -3.15 -12.63 -5.07
N LEU A 136 -2.23 -11.92 -4.42
CA LEU A 136 -0.80 -12.21 -4.47
C LEU A 136 -0.34 -12.82 -3.14
N GLY A 137 0.58 -13.79 -3.22
CA GLY A 137 1.16 -14.49 -2.08
C GLY A 137 2.69 -14.45 -2.09
N GLY A 138 3.28 -14.38 -0.90
CA GLY A 138 4.73 -14.45 -0.73
C GLY A 138 5.18 -14.02 0.67
N SER A 139 6.48 -14.05 0.91
CA SER A 139 7.08 -13.67 2.20
C SER A 139 7.43 -12.17 2.32
N GLY A 140 7.13 -11.41 1.28
CA GLY A 140 7.52 -10.02 1.07
C GLY A 140 6.35 -9.04 1.15
N ILE A 141 6.63 -7.77 0.90
CA ILE A 141 5.64 -6.68 0.81
C ILE A 141 5.72 -5.92 -0.53
N ASP A 142 6.70 -6.23 -1.37
CA ASP A 142 6.83 -5.66 -2.71
C ASP A 142 5.93 -6.44 -3.68
N THR A 143 4.79 -5.86 -4.04
CA THR A 143 3.78 -6.47 -4.92
C THR A 143 4.33 -6.94 -6.26
N SER A 144 5.39 -6.29 -6.78
CA SER A 144 6.04 -6.70 -8.03
C SER A 144 6.85 -8.01 -7.94
N LYS A 145 7.09 -8.51 -6.72
CA LYS A 145 7.84 -9.74 -6.44
C LYS A 145 6.98 -10.86 -5.86
N LEU A 146 5.71 -10.58 -5.56
CA LEU A 146 4.79 -11.59 -5.06
C LEU A 146 4.29 -12.48 -6.19
N LEU A 147 3.88 -13.70 -5.85
CA LEU A 147 3.37 -14.67 -6.82
C LEU A 147 1.84 -14.57 -6.91
N PRO A 148 1.25 -14.55 -8.10
CA PRO A 148 -0.20 -14.58 -8.26
C PRO A 148 -0.76 -15.94 -7.78
N ILE A 149 -1.72 -15.88 -6.87
CA ILE A 149 -2.50 -17.04 -6.40
C ILE A 149 -3.72 -17.23 -7.30
N THR A 150 -4.45 -16.14 -7.55
CA THR A 150 -5.61 -16.12 -8.45
C THR A 150 -5.89 -14.69 -8.92
N ASP A 151 -6.48 -14.60 -10.12
CA ASP A 151 -7.00 -13.37 -10.68
C ASP A 151 -8.54 -13.39 -10.71
N LEU A 152 -9.14 -12.23 -10.51
CA LEU A 152 -10.59 -12.00 -10.59
C LEU A 152 -10.84 -10.88 -11.60
N CYS A 153 -11.57 -11.21 -12.66
CA CYS A 153 -11.99 -10.26 -13.70
C CYS A 153 -13.35 -10.67 -14.25
N ILE A 154 -13.95 -9.80 -15.04
CA ILE A 154 -15.20 -10.08 -15.77
C ILE A 154 -14.84 -10.68 -17.13
N SER A 155 -15.58 -11.72 -17.53
CA SER A 155 -15.48 -12.36 -18.84
C SER A 155 -16.55 -11.88 -19.80
#